data_AF-I3CD62-F1
#
_entry.id   AF-I3CD62-F1
#
_cell.length_a   1.000
_cell.length_b   1.000
_cell.length_c   1.000
_cell.angle_alpha   90.00
_cell.angle_beta   90.00
_cell.angle_gamma   90.00
#
_symmetry.space_group_name_H-M   'P 1'
#
loop_
_entity.id
_entity.type
_entity.pdbx_description
1 polymer ?
#
loop_
_entity_poly.entity_id
_entity_poly.type
_entity_poly.pdbx_seq_one_letter_code
_entity_poly.pdbx_strand_id
1 'polypeptide(L)'
;MNGCHPRIIYVILKMLYYYIFEVNILKKILFIILISLFSTVVQAGSDVVVTIKPIYALVLQLMAGEDSKPSLLLQGGESPHTYMLKPSQVSELHQAKLIIWVSPVVESFLVKPLSTIENVTILQLSDVPELTLLPIRSGGIWEKHVHHAEETHDEHEEHDAHEGHETHEHAEHDEVQTDGHLWLDPQNAIVMVKAIAHALSQLNPAQTALYQANAERLIQQLTALDERLKTQLTSIKTTPYIVFHDAYQYFERRYQLNGVGSITLSPENPPSAKRLHELRTRLQTGQVRCVFSEPQFEPKLVNTLIKGTNVKQGVLDPEGASLAANENLYFVLLENLANTLQQCLLSQ
;
A
#
# COMPACT_ATOMS: atom_id res chain seq x y z
N MET A 1 86.77 -19.83 -27.22
CA MET A 1 86.30 -18.97 -26.12
C MET A 1 85.80 -17.67 -26.74
N ASN A 2 84.50 -17.57 -27.02
CA ASN A 2 83.92 -16.38 -27.65
C ASN A 2 83.44 -15.43 -26.55
N GLY A 3 84.12 -14.31 -26.38
CA GLY A 3 83.77 -13.27 -25.41
C GLY A 3 82.47 -12.58 -25.82
N CYS A 4 81.44 -12.70 -24.98
CA CYS A 4 80.20 -11.95 -25.14
C CYS A 4 80.48 -10.46 -24.92
N HIS A 5 80.21 -9.63 -25.93
CA HIS A 5 80.55 -8.21 -25.93
C HIS A 5 79.66 -7.45 -24.92
N PRO A 6 80.19 -6.79 -23.89
CA PRO A 6 79.41 -6.16 -22.81
C PRO A 6 78.44 -5.06 -23.31
N ARG A 7 78.70 -4.47 -24.48
CA ARG A 7 77.79 -3.52 -25.13
C ARG A 7 76.49 -4.16 -25.61
N ILE A 8 76.51 -5.41 -26.07
CA ILE A 8 75.31 -6.10 -26.59
C ILE A 8 74.37 -6.45 -25.43
N ILE A 9 74.93 -6.93 -24.32
CA ILE A 9 74.17 -7.24 -23.10
C ILE A 9 73.50 -5.97 -22.55
N TYR A 10 74.21 -4.84 -22.54
CA TYR A 10 73.66 -3.56 -22.07
C TYR A 10 72.50 -3.05 -22.95
N VAL A 11 72.62 -3.16 -24.28
CA VAL A 11 71.54 -2.76 -25.20
C VAL A 11 70.31 -3.63 -25.03
N ILE A 12 70.48 -4.95 -24.88
CA ILE A 12 69.38 -5.90 -24.67
C ILE A 12 68.68 -5.63 -23.32
N LEU A 13 69.44 -5.41 -22.25
CA LEU A 13 68.88 -5.07 -20.93
C LEU A 13 68.12 -3.74 -20.95
N LYS A 14 68.62 -2.74 -21.68
CA LYS A 14 67.93 -1.44 -21.82
C LYS A 14 66.64 -1.56 -22.64
N MET A 15 66.62 -2.39 -23.69
CA MET A 15 65.40 -2.67 -24.46
C MET A 15 64.37 -3.46 -23.65
N LEU A 16 64.80 -4.48 -22.90
CA LEU A 16 63.93 -5.23 -21.98
C LEU A 16 63.36 -4.32 -20.89
N TYR A 17 64.17 -3.43 -20.33
CA TYR A 17 63.71 -2.45 -19.33
C TYR A 17 62.65 -1.51 -19.89
N TYR A 18 62.87 -0.93 -21.08
CA TYR A 18 61.88 -0.07 -21.75
C TYR A 18 60.59 -0.84 -22.08
N TYR A 19 60.70 -2.07 -22.58
CA TYR A 19 59.54 -2.91 -22.88
C TYR A 19 58.72 -3.25 -21.62
N ILE A 20 59.37 -3.64 -20.53
CA ILE A 20 58.71 -3.91 -19.24
C ILE A 20 58.09 -2.64 -18.67
N PHE A 21 58.75 -1.49 -18.82
CA PHE A 21 58.25 -0.19 -18.38
C PHE A 21 56.97 0.21 -19.15
N GLU A 22 56.96 0.07 -20.48
CA GLU A 22 55.77 0.35 -21.29
C GLU A 22 54.60 -0.60 -21.02
N VAL A 23 54.87 -1.91 -20.86
CA VAL A 23 53.81 -2.88 -20.50
C VAL A 23 53.21 -2.57 -19.13
N ASN A 24 54.01 -2.10 -18.18
CA ASN A 24 53.52 -1.69 -16.86
C ASN A 24 52.71 -0.39 -16.90
N ILE A 25 53.06 0.57 -17.77
CA ILE A 25 52.25 1.77 -18.01
C ILE A 25 50.91 1.39 -18.64
N LEU A 26 50.92 0.52 -19.65
CA LEU A 26 49.71 0.07 -20.32
C LEU A 26 48.79 -0.71 -19.37
N LYS A 27 49.35 -1.56 -18.50
CA LYS A 27 48.59 -2.26 -17.45
C LYS A 27 48.00 -1.29 -16.42
N LYS A 28 48.71 -0.24 -16.03
CA LYS A 28 48.20 0.79 -15.11
C LYS A 28 47.08 1.61 -15.75
N ILE A 29 47.21 1.98 -17.02
CA ILE A 29 46.16 2.67 -17.78
C ILE A 29 44.93 1.78 -17.91
N LEU A 30 45.10 0.50 -18.27
CA LEU A 30 44.00 -0.46 -18.38
C LEU A 30 43.29 -0.68 -17.04
N PHE A 31 44.04 -0.73 -15.93
CA PHE A 31 43.50 -0.85 -14.58
C PHE A 31 42.71 0.39 -14.15
N ILE A 32 43.18 1.60 -14.48
CA ILE A 32 42.46 2.86 -14.22
C ILE A 32 41.17 2.93 -15.05
N ILE A 33 41.22 2.55 -16.34
CA ILE A 33 40.03 2.47 -17.20
C ILE A 33 39.03 1.46 -16.64
N LEU A 34 39.50 0.29 -16.19
CA LEU A 34 38.65 -0.73 -15.59
C LEU A 34 37.98 -0.23 -14.30
N ILE A 35 38.68 0.53 -13.44
CA ILE A 35 38.09 1.14 -12.24
C ILE A 35 37.06 2.21 -12.60
N SER A 36 37.29 3.03 -13.64
CA SER A 36 36.31 4.05 -14.06
C SER A 36 35.02 3.47 -14.64
N LEU A 37 35.06 2.23 -15.17
CA LEU A 37 33.88 1.48 -15.60
C LEU A 37 33.08 0.88 -14.43
N PHE A 38 33.63 0.86 -13.21
CA PHE A 38 32.93 0.55 -11.96
C PHE A 38 32.51 1.81 -11.21
N SER A 39 32.10 2.86 -11.93
CA SER A 39 31.27 3.88 -11.30
C SER A 39 29.99 3.18 -10.85
N THR A 40 29.88 2.91 -9.54
CA THR A 40 28.64 2.42 -8.95
C THR A 40 27.57 3.43 -9.34
N VAL A 41 26.64 3.03 -10.20
CA VAL A 41 25.38 3.75 -10.35
C VAL A 41 24.75 3.65 -8.98
N VAL A 42 24.93 4.67 -8.15
CA VAL A 42 24.09 4.87 -6.98
C VAL A 42 22.71 5.00 -7.58
N GLN A 43 21.91 3.95 -7.44
CA GLN A 43 20.49 4.02 -7.78
C GLN A 43 19.91 5.02 -6.79
N ALA A 44 19.81 6.27 -7.23
CA ALA A 44 19.18 7.31 -6.45
C ALA A 44 17.77 6.83 -6.12
N GLY A 45 17.36 7.01 -4.85
CA GLY A 45 15.98 6.78 -4.43
C GLY A 45 15.03 7.60 -5.31
N SER A 46 13.79 7.14 -5.43
CA SER A 46 12.79 7.93 -6.17
C SER A 46 12.47 9.20 -5.40
N ASP A 47 12.31 10.32 -6.12
CA ASP A 47 11.81 11.57 -5.56
C ASP A 47 10.36 11.43 -5.04
N VAL A 48 9.61 10.43 -5.54
CA VAL A 48 8.21 10.17 -5.19
C VAL A 48 8.06 8.78 -4.58
N VAL A 49 7.67 8.69 -3.32
CA VAL A 49 7.38 7.43 -2.63
C VAL A 49 5.87 7.28 -2.47
N VAL A 50 5.34 6.12 -2.83
CA VAL A 50 3.92 5.78 -2.69
C VAL A 50 3.77 4.54 -1.84
N THR A 51 2.81 4.54 -0.91
CA THR A 51 2.70 3.49 0.11
C THR A 51 2.16 2.18 -0.43
N ILE A 52 0.96 2.19 -1.00
CA ILE A 52 0.20 1.00 -1.39
C ILE A 52 0.00 0.89 -2.92
N LYS A 53 -0.18 -0.34 -3.40
CA LYS A 53 -0.32 -0.66 -4.83
C LYS A 53 -1.44 0.11 -5.56
N PRO A 54 -2.67 0.26 -5.00
CA PRO A 54 -3.74 0.96 -5.70
C PRO A 54 -3.39 2.43 -5.98
N ILE A 55 -2.80 3.12 -5.02
CA ILE A 55 -2.37 4.52 -5.17
C ILE A 55 -1.16 4.61 -6.11
N TYR A 56 -0.20 3.69 -5.98
CA TYR A 56 0.96 3.63 -6.86
C TYR A 56 0.58 3.49 -8.34
N ALA A 57 -0.45 2.70 -8.66
CA ALA A 57 -0.95 2.57 -10.03
C ALA A 57 -1.53 3.88 -10.60
N LEU A 58 -2.18 4.69 -9.76
CA LEU A 58 -2.66 6.03 -10.16
C LEU A 58 -1.48 6.99 -10.39
N VAL A 59 -0.50 7.00 -9.49
CA VAL A 59 0.69 7.85 -9.59
C VAL A 59 1.54 7.47 -10.81
N LEU A 60 1.70 6.18 -11.10
CA LEU A 60 2.40 5.69 -12.30
C LEU A 60 1.78 6.25 -13.60
N GLN A 61 0.46 6.29 -13.69
CA GLN A 61 -0.22 6.82 -14.86
C GLN A 61 -0.07 8.35 -14.98
N LEU A 62 -0.05 9.06 -13.84
CA LEU A 62 0.21 10.50 -13.82
C LEU A 62 1.63 10.85 -14.28
N MET A 63 2.63 10.05 -13.86
CA MET A 63 4.04 10.22 -14.24
C MET A 63 4.40 9.56 -15.58
N ALA A 64 3.43 9.01 -16.32
CA ALA A 64 3.69 8.36 -17.59
C ALA A 64 4.29 9.35 -18.61
N GLY A 65 5.50 9.06 -19.08
CA GLY A 65 6.28 9.93 -19.96
C GLY A 65 7.45 10.65 -19.28
N GLU A 66 7.62 10.48 -17.96
CA GLU A 66 8.85 10.87 -17.25
C GLU A 66 9.93 9.79 -17.28
N ASP A 67 11.19 10.22 -17.18
CA ASP A 67 12.33 9.32 -17.03
C ASP A 67 12.37 8.67 -15.64
N SER A 68 11.94 9.41 -14.60
CA SER A 68 11.84 8.91 -13.23
C SER A 68 10.49 8.23 -12.97
N LYS A 69 10.51 7.17 -12.17
CA LYS A 69 9.32 6.46 -11.69
C LYS A 69 9.15 6.65 -10.19
N PRO A 70 7.91 6.68 -9.67
CA PRO A 70 7.68 6.61 -8.24
C PRO A 70 8.21 5.27 -7.71
N SER A 71 8.54 5.21 -6.43
CA SER A 71 8.77 3.95 -5.74
C SER A 71 7.53 3.49 -4.99
N LEU A 72 7.41 2.18 -4.81
CA LEU A 72 6.35 1.54 -4.06
C LEU A 72 6.93 0.97 -2.76
N LEU A 73 6.38 1.40 -1.64
CA LEU A 73 6.79 0.96 -0.31
C LEU A 73 6.35 -0.49 -0.04
N LEU A 74 5.04 -0.77 -0.14
CA LEU A 74 4.48 -2.11 0.04
C LEU A 74 4.43 -2.85 -1.30
N GLN A 75 5.54 -3.51 -1.61
CA GLN A 75 5.70 -4.25 -2.88
C GLN A 75 5.05 -5.64 -2.85
N GLY A 76 4.92 -6.23 -1.65
CA GLY A 76 4.45 -7.59 -1.43
C GLY A 76 2.93 -7.74 -1.43
N GLY A 77 2.47 -8.91 -0.98
CA GLY A 77 1.06 -9.16 -0.67
C GLY A 77 0.73 -8.96 0.81
N GLU A 78 1.58 -8.25 1.55
CA GLU A 78 1.40 -7.97 2.97
C GLU A 78 0.25 -6.96 3.18
N SER A 79 -0.45 -7.04 4.31
CA SER A 79 -1.50 -6.07 4.65
C SER A 79 -0.87 -4.76 5.15
N PRO A 80 -1.37 -3.58 4.70
CA PRO A 80 -0.89 -2.29 5.19
C PRO A 80 -1.16 -2.07 6.67
N HIS A 81 -2.21 -2.68 7.23
CA HIS A 81 -2.52 -2.60 8.65
C HIS A 81 -1.37 -3.15 9.50
N THR A 82 -0.85 -4.33 9.14
CA THR A 82 0.17 -5.09 9.90
C THR A 82 1.62 -4.83 9.50
N TYR A 83 1.86 -3.89 8.60
CA TYR A 83 3.15 -3.80 7.93
C TYR A 83 4.26 -3.31 8.87
N MET A 84 5.47 -3.85 8.69
CA MET A 84 6.66 -3.39 9.41
C MET A 84 7.68 -2.79 8.44
N LEU A 85 8.06 -1.54 8.68
CA LEU A 85 9.08 -0.87 7.89
C LEU A 85 10.45 -1.51 8.06
N LYS A 86 11.11 -1.73 6.92
CA LYS A 86 12.51 -2.14 6.86
C LYS A 86 13.41 -0.91 7.00
N PRO A 87 14.62 -1.03 7.56
CA PRO A 87 15.57 0.09 7.64
C PRO A 87 15.86 0.76 6.29
N SER A 88 15.90 -0.02 5.20
CA SER A 88 16.07 0.51 3.84
C SER A 88 14.91 1.41 3.40
N GLN A 89 13.68 1.06 3.79
CA GLN A 89 12.48 1.84 3.48
C GLN A 89 12.42 3.13 4.32
N VAL A 90 12.89 3.09 5.56
CA VAL A 90 13.06 4.32 6.37
C VAL A 90 14.04 5.28 5.66
N SER A 91 15.18 4.76 5.19
CA SER A 91 16.13 5.58 4.42
C SER A 91 15.52 6.13 3.13
N GLU A 92 14.67 5.36 2.46
CA GLU A 92 13.97 5.77 1.25
C GLU A 92 12.99 6.93 1.53
N LEU A 93 12.22 6.85 2.61
CA LEU A 93 11.32 7.93 3.04
C LEU A 93 12.09 9.24 3.32
N HIS A 94 13.28 9.17 3.94
CA HIS A 94 14.11 10.35 4.19
C HIS A 94 14.73 10.97 2.92
N GLN A 95 14.85 10.20 1.84
CA GLN A 95 15.42 10.67 0.57
C GLN A 95 14.37 11.17 -0.42
N ALA A 96 13.10 10.86 -0.17
CA ALA A 96 11.98 11.30 -0.99
C ALA A 96 11.83 12.83 -0.95
N LYS A 97 11.22 13.39 -1.99
CA LYS A 97 10.76 14.79 -2.01
C LYS A 97 9.25 14.88 -1.82
N LEU A 98 8.53 13.84 -2.24
CA LEU A 98 7.09 13.69 -2.07
C LEU A 98 6.77 12.27 -1.57
N ILE A 99 6.04 12.17 -0.47
CA ILE A 99 5.48 10.91 0.02
C ILE A 99 3.96 10.99 -0.11
N ILE A 100 3.36 10.00 -0.76
CA ILE A 100 1.91 9.87 -0.97
C ILE A 100 1.42 8.64 -0.21
N TRP A 101 0.54 8.86 0.76
CA TRP A 101 -0.02 7.82 1.62
C TRP A 101 -1.50 8.06 1.89
N VAL A 102 -2.23 7.03 2.34
CA VAL A 102 -3.68 7.13 2.44
C VAL A 102 -4.10 7.81 3.74
N SER A 103 -3.80 7.19 4.88
CA SER A 103 -4.27 7.67 6.18
C SER A 103 -3.52 7.01 7.34
N PRO A 104 -3.51 7.63 8.54
CA PRO A 104 -3.02 6.99 9.76
C PRO A 104 -3.78 5.69 10.12
N VAL A 105 -5.02 5.54 9.63
CA VAL A 105 -5.87 4.36 9.90
C VAL A 105 -5.43 3.13 9.11
N VAL A 106 -4.86 3.31 7.91
CA VAL A 106 -4.44 2.20 7.02
C VAL A 106 -2.95 1.92 7.16
N GLU A 107 -2.12 2.96 7.22
CA GLU A 107 -0.67 2.83 7.31
C GLU A 107 -0.13 3.36 8.65
N SER A 108 -0.65 2.83 9.77
CA SER A 108 -0.28 3.23 11.13
C SER A 108 1.25 3.21 11.38
N PHE A 109 1.95 2.27 10.73
CA PHE A 109 3.40 2.12 10.76
C PHE A 109 4.17 3.35 10.22
N LEU A 110 3.51 4.26 9.49
CA LEU A 110 4.10 5.50 8.97
C LEU A 110 3.90 6.72 9.88
N VAL A 111 2.97 6.70 10.82
CA VAL A 111 2.63 7.87 11.65
C VAL A 111 3.88 8.42 12.34
N LYS A 112 4.60 7.57 13.07
CA LYS A 112 5.83 7.99 13.77
C LYS A 112 6.96 8.35 12.80
N PRO A 113 7.35 7.52 11.81
CA PRO A 113 8.37 7.91 10.83
C PRO A 113 8.10 9.25 10.15
N LEU A 114 6.89 9.46 9.64
CA LEU A 114 6.52 10.69 8.92
C LEU A 114 6.53 11.92 9.84
N SER A 115 6.20 11.78 11.13
CA SER A 115 6.26 12.89 12.09
C SER A 115 7.69 13.42 12.35
N THR A 116 8.71 12.63 11.99
CA THR A 116 10.13 12.97 12.23
C THR A 116 10.89 13.38 10.97
N ILE A 117 10.25 13.27 9.79
CA ILE A 117 10.88 13.59 8.52
C ILE A 117 10.75 15.11 8.28
N GLU A 118 11.89 15.74 7.97
CA GLU A 118 11.97 17.15 7.60
C GLU A 118 12.27 17.30 6.10
N ASN A 119 11.87 18.43 5.51
CA ASN A 119 12.15 18.79 4.11
C ASN A 119 11.54 17.85 3.06
N VAL A 120 10.48 17.11 3.41
CA VAL A 120 9.72 16.26 2.48
C VAL A 120 8.28 16.73 2.45
N THR A 121 7.68 16.80 1.25
CA THR A 121 6.25 17.06 1.10
C THR A 121 5.47 15.78 1.40
N ILE A 122 4.55 15.83 2.35
CA ILE A 122 3.68 14.70 2.69
C ILE A 122 2.28 14.99 2.16
N LEU A 123 1.78 14.13 1.28
CA LEU A 123 0.40 14.13 0.80
C LEU A 123 -0.36 12.99 1.47
N GLN A 124 -1.09 13.32 2.55
CA GLN A 124 -2.08 12.44 3.16
C GLN A 124 -3.38 12.51 2.34
N LEU A 125 -3.75 11.41 1.69
CA LEU A 125 -4.90 11.42 0.78
C LEU A 125 -6.21 11.65 1.52
N SER A 126 -6.37 11.11 2.73
CA SER A 126 -7.56 11.33 3.56
C SER A 126 -7.82 12.79 3.95
N ASP A 127 -6.81 13.68 3.85
CA ASP A 127 -6.96 15.11 4.11
C ASP A 127 -7.34 15.91 2.86
N VAL A 128 -7.38 15.27 1.69
CA VAL A 128 -7.70 15.93 0.43
C VAL A 128 -9.16 16.43 0.47
N PRO A 129 -9.39 17.74 0.25
CA PRO A 129 -10.74 18.29 0.20
C PRO A 129 -11.59 17.61 -0.89
N GLU A 130 -12.91 17.63 -0.71
CA GLU A 130 -13.90 17.05 -1.64
C GLU A 130 -13.94 15.52 -1.68
N LEU A 131 -13.08 14.81 -0.93
CA LEU A 131 -13.25 13.37 -0.74
C LEU A 131 -14.57 13.08 -0.03
N THR A 132 -15.26 12.07 -0.52
CA THR A 132 -16.38 11.51 0.24
C THR A 132 -15.77 10.56 1.27
N LEU A 133 -15.69 10.97 2.53
CA LEU A 133 -15.24 10.15 3.65
C LEU A 133 -16.41 9.43 4.32
N LEU A 134 -16.14 8.26 4.90
CA LEU A 134 -17.10 7.44 5.62
C LEU A 134 -16.65 7.21 7.05
N PRO A 135 -17.55 7.29 8.06
CA PRO A 135 -17.22 6.81 9.39
C PRO A 135 -17.05 5.29 9.34
N ILE A 136 -16.17 4.75 10.19
CA ILE A 136 -16.05 3.30 10.29
C ILE A 136 -17.37 2.71 10.82
N ARG A 137 -17.80 1.59 10.25
CA ARG A 137 -19.05 0.93 10.67
C ARG A 137 -18.87 0.29 12.03
N SER A 138 -19.81 0.57 12.93
CA SER A 138 -19.86 -0.07 14.24
C SER A 138 -21.26 -0.58 14.56
N GLY A 139 -21.31 -1.74 15.23
CA GLY A 139 -22.53 -2.25 15.84
C GLY A 139 -23.53 -2.94 14.91
N GLY A 140 -24.51 -3.60 15.54
CA GLY A 140 -25.54 -4.38 14.85
C GLY A 140 -24.95 -5.56 14.08
N ILE A 141 -25.02 -5.48 12.75
CA ILE A 141 -24.47 -6.47 11.82
C ILE A 141 -22.94 -6.36 11.67
N TRP A 142 -22.38 -5.22 12.05
CA TRP A 142 -20.95 -4.90 12.09
C TRP A 142 -20.40 -5.15 13.49
N GLU A 143 -19.14 -5.57 13.58
CA GLU A 143 -18.49 -5.72 14.87
C GLU A 143 -18.33 -4.35 15.55
N LYS A 144 -18.31 -4.31 16.89
CA LYS A 144 -18.16 -3.04 17.62
C LYS A 144 -16.68 -2.67 17.65
N HIS A 145 -16.34 -1.43 17.32
CA HIS A 145 -15.01 -0.91 17.62
C HIS A 145 -14.82 -0.92 19.13
N VAL A 146 -13.84 -1.70 19.60
CA VAL A 146 -13.38 -1.65 20.98
C VAL A 146 -12.12 -0.82 20.96
N HIS A 147 -12.17 0.37 21.56
CA HIS A 147 -10.97 1.13 21.83
C HIS A 147 -10.17 0.32 22.86
N HIS A 148 -9.10 -0.33 22.42
CA HIS A 148 -8.07 -0.76 23.33
C HIS A 148 -7.26 0.48 23.71
N ALA A 149 -7.80 1.29 24.62
CA ALA A 149 -6.92 1.96 25.57
C ALA A 149 -6.18 0.82 26.29
N GLU A 150 -4.86 0.88 26.36
CA GLU A 150 -4.08 -0.01 27.21
C GLU A 150 -4.44 0.26 28.68
N GLU A 151 -5.58 -0.26 29.13
CA GLU A 151 -5.84 -0.44 30.56
C GLU A 151 -5.11 -1.69 31.00
N THR A 152 -3.84 -1.49 31.35
CA THR A 152 -3.09 -2.39 32.22
C THR A 152 -3.75 -2.37 33.60
N HIS A 153 -4.80 -3.18 33.78
CA HIS A 153 -5.29 -3.54 35.12
C HIS A 153 -4.38 -4.62 35.69
N ASP A 154 -3.24 -4.20 36.24
CA ASP A 154 -2.52 -4.99 37.23
C ASP A 154 -3.27 -4.84 38.56
N GLU A 155 -4.03 -5.87 38.94
CA GLU A 155 -4.54 -6.05 40.29
C GLU A 155 -3.37 -6.35 41.24
N HIS A 156 -2.86 -5.32 41.91
CA HIS A 156 -2.05 -5.49 43.11
C HIS A 156 -2.51 -4.54 44.21
N GLU A 157 -3.03 -5.15 45.29
CA GLU A 157 -3.36 -4.49 46.54
C GLU A 157 -2.11 -4.00 47.30
N GLU A 158 -2.32 -2.87 48.02
CA GLU A 158 -1.70 -2.44 49.28
C GLU A 158 -0.27 -1.82 49.29
N HIS A 159 -0.18 -0.47 49.33
CA HIS A 159 0.08 0.37 50.53
C HIS A 159 0.68 1.77 50.26
N ASP A 160 0.14 2.75 51.00
CA ASP A 160 0.70 4.02 51.52
C ASP A 160 1.05 5.23 50.62
N ALA A 161 0.26 6.29 50.86
CA ALA A 161 0.57 7.72 51.02
C ALA A 161 1.62 8.40 50.12
N HIS A 162 1.18 9.37 49.30
CA HIS A 162 1.63 10.77 49.35
C HIS A 162 0.76 11.66 48.43
N GLU A 163 0.75 12.95 48.74
CA GLU A 163 -0.19 13.98 48.29
C GLU A 163 -0.06 14.43 46.82
N GLY A 164 -1.20 14.91 46.29
CA GLY A 164 -1.23 16.03 45.35
C GLY A 164 -1.08 15.69 43.87
N HIS A 165 -2.15 15.21 43.23
CA HIS A 165 -2.26 15.24 41.78
C HIS A 165 -3.51 16.01 41.35
N GLU A 166 -3.27 17.14 40.68
CA GLU A 166 -4.25 17.80 39.85
C GLU A 166 -4.71 16.81 38.77
N THR A 167 -6.00 16.53 38.74
CA THR A 167 -6.64 15.73 37.71
C THR A 167 -6.70 16.58 36.44
N HIS A 168 -5.71 16.38 35.56
CA HIS A 168 -5.92 16.68 34.15
C HIS A 168 -6.93 15.66 33.61
N GLU A 169 -8.20 16.04 33.64
CA GLU A 169 -9.24 15.43 32.82
C GLU A 169 -8.82 15.63 31.36
N HIS A 170 -8.15 14.64 30.78
CA HIS A 170 -8.08 14.52 29.34
C HIS A 170 -9.48 14.15 28.87
N ALA A 171 -10.24 15.16 28.45
CA ALA A 171 -11.42 14.96 27.66
C ALA A 171 -11.00 14.19 26.39
N GLU A 172 -11.28 12.90 26.37
CA GLU A 172 -11.21 12.09 25.16
C GLU A 172 -12.19 12.70 24.17
N HIS A 173 -11.65 13.37 23.16
CA HIS A 173 -12.41 13.67 21.97
C HIS A 173 -12.73 12.32 21.32
N ASP A 174 -13.99 11.90 21.41
CA ASP A 174 -14.59 10.88 20.54
C ASP A 174 -14.53 11.40 19.09
N GLU A 175 -13.34 11.45 18.51
CA GLU A 175 -13.16 11.67 17.08
C GLU A 175 -13.73 10.45 16.38
N VAL A 176 -14.82 10.65 15.64
CA VAL A 176 -15.40 9.63 14.78
C VAL A 176 -14.33 9.21 13.77
N GLN A 177 -13.73 8.05 14.01
CA GLN A 177 -12.70 7.52 13.13
C GLN A 177 -13.31 7.28 11.74
N THR A 178 -12.52 7.59 10.71
CA THR A 178 -12.90 7.49 9.30
C THR A 178 -12.36 6.18 8.73
N ASP A 179 -13.18 5.47 7.95
CA ASP A 179 -12.73 4.33 7.17
C ASP A 179 -11.68 4.78 6.16
N GLY A 180 -10.49 4.17 6.23
CA GLY A 180 -9.35 4.52 5.40
C GLY A 180 -9.33 3.88 4.01
N HIS A 181 -10.25 2.96 3.67
CA HIS A 181 -10.26 2.25 2.38
C HIS A 181 -10.83 3.08 1.21
N LEU A 182 -10.54 4.39 1.22
CA LEU A 182 -11.15 5.41 0.37
C LEU A 182 -10.86 5.22 -1.13
N TRP A 183 -9.80 4.48 -1.49
CA TRP A 183 -9.43 4.23 -2.89
C TRP A 183 -10.39 3.28 -3.60
N LEU A 184 -11.24 2.56 -2.87
CA LEU A 184 -12.21 1.64 -3.45
C LEU A 184 -13.46 2.35 -4.02
N ASP A 185 -13.55 3.68 -3.92
CA ASP A 185 -14.53 4.48 -4.65
C ASP A 185 -13.85 5.19 -5.85
N PRO A 186 -14.24 4.88 -7.11
CA PRO A 186 -13.69 5.55 -8.29
C PRO A 186 -13.84 7.08 -8.29
N GLN A 187 -14.89 7.62 -7.64
CA GLN A 187 -15.07 9.07 -7.54
C GLN A 187 -14.07 9.68 -6.56
N ASN A 188 -13.75 8.99 -5.46
CA ASN A 188 -12.65 9.39 -4.60
C ASN A 188 -11.32 9.31 -5.35
N ALA A 189 -11.11 8.28 -6.18
CA ALA A 189 -9.91 8.22 -7.02
C ALA A 189 -9.79 9.38 -8.01
N ILE A 190 -10.88 9.88 -8.59
CA ILE A 190 -10.87 11.10 -9.41
C ILE A 190 -10.37 12.31 -8.60
N VAL A 191 -10.83 12.47 -7.37
CA VAL A 191 -10.39 13.55 -6.47
C VAL A 191 -8.92 13.39 -6.11
N MET A 192 -8.49 12.18 -5.74
CA MET A 192 -7.08 11.87 -5.45
C MET A 192 -6.18 12.15 -6.66
N VAL A 193 -6.58 11.76 -7.86
CA VAL A 193 -5.82 11.98 -9.09
C VAL A 193 -5.57 13.47 -9.32
N LYS A 194 -6.55 14.34 -9.07
CA LYS A 194 -6.38 15.80 -9.17
C LYS A 194 -5.38 16.32 -8.12
N ALA A 195 -5.50 15.88 -6.87
CA ALA A 195 -4.61 16.29 -5.79
C ALA A 195 -3.17 15.83 -6.01
N ILE A 196 -2.98 14.59 -6.45
CA ILE A 196 -1.67 14.03 -6.79
C ILE A 196 -1.07 14.77 -7.98
N ALA A 197 -1.84 15.02 -9.06
CA ALA A 197 -1.34 15.77 -10.21
C ALA A 197 -0.91 17.20 -9.83
N HIS A 198 -1.63 17.85 -8.90
CA HIS A 198 -1.24 19.13 -8.35
C HIS A 198 0.07 19.04 -7.57
N ALA A 199 0.20 18.07 -6.65
CA ALA A 199 1.43 17.87 -5.86
C ALA A 199 2.64 17.57 -6.75
N LEU A 200 2.48 16.71 -7.78
CA LEU A 200 3.52 16.44 -8.77
C LEU A 200 3.91 17.70 -9.56
N SER A 201 2.94 18.55 -9.92
CA SER A 201 3.20 19.82 -10.60
C SER A 201 3.97 20.82 -9.73
N GLN A 202 3.74 20.83 -8.41
CA GLN A 202 4.54 21.64 -7.48
C GLN A 202 5.96 21.10 -7.35
N LEU A 203 6.12 19.78 -7.31
CA LEU A 203 7.42 19.11 -7.22
C LEU A 203 8.26 19.32 -8.50
N ASN A 204 7.63 19.21 -9.67
CA ASN A 204 8.29 19.34 -10.97
C ASN A 204 7.50 20.27 -11.93
N PRO A 205 7.64 21.61 -11.79
CA PRO A 205 6.87 22.58 -12.57
C PRO A 205 7.05 22.44 -14.08
N ALA A 206 8.22 21.98 -14.54
CA ALA A 206 8.49 21.77 -15.96
C ALA A 206 7.57 20.71 -16.61
N GLN A 207 7.09 19.75 -15.82
CA GLN A 207 6.22 18.65 -16.27
C GLN A 207 4.72 18.89 -15.99
N THR A 208 4.33 20.09 -15.54
CA THR A 208 2.93 20.42 -15.22
C THR A 208 1.94 20.05 -16.34
N ALA A 209 2.25 20.38 -17.59
CA ALA A 209 1.38 20.08 -18.73
C ALA A 209 1.21 18.57 -18.95
N LEU A 210 2.25 17.77 -18.68
CA LEU A 210 2.19 16.31 -18.74
C LEU A 210 1.24 15.76 -17.67
N TYR A 211 1.40 16.20 -16.42
CA TYR A 211 0.55 15.75 -15.30
C TYR A 211 -0.92 16.10 -15.52
N GLN A 212 -1.21 17.30 -16.03
CA GLN A 212 -2.57 17.72 -16.34
C GLN A 212 -3.20 16.87 -17.45
N ALA A 213 -2.48 16.66 -18.56
CA ALA A 213 -2.99 15.83 -19.66
C ALA A 213 -3.19 14.36 -19.26
N ASN A 214 -2.30 13.82 -18.43
CA ASN A 214 -2.42 12.46 -17.89
C ASN A 214 -3.58 12.35 -16.90
N ALA A 215 -3.77 13.36 -16.03
CA ALA A 215 -4.90 13.41 -15.11
C ALA A 215 -6.24 13.45 -15.85
N GLU A 216 -6.38 14.29 -16.88
CA GLU A 216 -7.61 14.35 -17.69
C GLU A 216 -7.96 13.00 -18.32
N ARG A 217 -6.96 12.31 -18.91
CA ARG A 217 -7.14 10.98 -19.49
C ARG A 217 -7.55 9.94 -18.44
N LEU A 218 -6.85 9.93 -17.30
CA LEU A 218 -7.12 8.99 -16.22
C LEU A 218 -8.53 9.22 -15.63
N ILE A 219 -8.95 10.47 -15.46
CA ILE A 219 -10.29 10.82 -14.98
C ILE A 219 -11.38 10.31 -15.95
N GLN A 220 -11.16 10.41 -17.27
CA GLN A 220 -12.09 9.84 -18.25
C GLN A 220 -12.18 8.32 -18.14
N GLN A 221 -11.04 7.64 -17.96
CA GLN A 221 -11.01 6.19 -17.78
C GLN A 221 -11.70 5.75 -16.48
N LEU A 222 -11.48 6.46 -15.37
CA LEU A 222 -12.14 6.21 -14.08
C LEU A 222 -13.66 6.43 -14.16
N THR A 223 -14.08 7.48 -14.87
CA THR A 223 -15.51 7.74 -15.11
C THR A 223 -16.16 6.61 -15.91
N ALA A 224 -15.48 6.15 -16.96
CA ALA A 224 -15.96 5.03 -17.77
C ALA A 224 -15.97 3.72 -16.99
N LEU A 225 -14.98 3.47 -16.12
CA LEU A 225 -14.95 2.33 -15.22
C LEU A 225 -16.17 2.35 -14.29
N ASP A 226 -16.43 3.48 -13.63
CA ASP A 226 -17.54 3.62 -12.67
C ASP A 226 -18.90 3.26 -13.29
N GLU A 227 -19.19 3.77 -14.49
CA GLU A 227 -20.45 3.45 -15.19
C GLU A 227 -20.55 1.98 -15.63
N ARG A 228 -19.42 1.34 -16.01
CA ARG A 228 -19.40 -0.10 -16.29
C ARG A 228 -19.72 -0.92 -15.04
N LEU A 229 -19.04 -0.63 -13.93
CA LEU A 229 -19.22 -1.36 -12.66
C LEU A 229 -20.64 -1.19 -12.11
N LYS A 230 -21.19 0.03 -12.19
CA LYS A 230 -22.59 0.32 -11.81
C LYS A 230 -23.59 -0.52 -12.59
N THR A 231 -23.37 -0.66 -13.90
CA THR A 231 -24.22 -1.50 -14.75
C THR A 231 -24.08 -2.98 -14.37
N GLN A 232 -22.84 -3.47 -14.25
CA GLN A 232 -22.53 -4.86 -13.93
C GLN A 232 -23.13 -5.32 -12.59
N LEU A 233 -23.03 -4.48 -11.56
CA LEU A 233 -23.40 -4.83 -10.19
C LEU A 233 -24.91 -4.71 -9.90
N THR A 234 -25.71 -4.24 -10.86
CA THR A 234 -27.15 -3.98 -10.66
C THR A 234 -27.93 -5.21 -10.21
N SER A 235 -27.62 -6.40 -10.72
CA SER A 235 -28.36 -7.64 -10.43
C SER A 235 -28.09 -8.23 -9.04
N ILE A 236 -27.08 -7.72 -8.32
CA ILE A 236 -26.66 -8.27 -7.02
C ILE A 236 -26.81 -7.31 -5.85
N LYS A 237 -27.33 -6.09 -6.10
CA LYS A 237 -27.48 -5.02 -5.09
C LYS A 237 -28.13 -5.48 -3.79
N THR A 238 -29.17 -6.31 -3.87
CA THR A 238 -29.93 -6.75 -2.69
C THR A 238 -29.44 -8.06 -2.11
N THR A 239 -28.46 -8.73 -2.73
CA THR A 239 -28.02 -10.07 -2.31
C THR A 239 -27.05 -9.95 -1.13
N PRO A 240 -27.40 -10.46 0.06
CA PRO A 240 -26.60 -10.30 1.26
C PRO A 240 -25.32 -11.15 1.22
N TYR A 241 -24.19 -10.56 1.62
CA TYR A 241 -22.91 -11.27 1.78
C TYR A 241 -22.11 -10.76 2.98
N ILE A 242 -21.13 -11.56 3.40
CA ILE A 242 -20.19 -11.22 4.47
C ILE A 242 -18.78 -11.14 3.88
N VAL A 243 -18.00 -10.18 4.35
CA VAL A 243 -16.58 -10.00 3.98
C VAL A 243 -15.66 -10.43 5.11
N PHE A 244 -14.36 -10.62 4.84
CA PHE A 244 -13.42 -11.00 5.89
C PHE A 244 -13.16 -9.83 6.83
N HIS A 245 -12.60 -8.72 6.32
CA HIS A 245 -12.49 -7.46 7.04
C HIS A 245 -13.32 -6.36 6.39
N ASP A 246 -13.61 -5.30 7.17
CA ASP A 246 -14.45 -4.19 6.72
C ASP A 246 -13.67 -3.19 5.84
N ALA A 247 -13.25 -3.63 4.65
CA ALA A 247 -12.57 -2.78 3.66
C ALA A 247 -13.52 -2.12 2.64
N TYR A 248 -14.67 -2.73 2.39
CA TYR A 248 -15.37 -2.53 1.12
C TYR A 248 -16.43 -1.44 1.17
N GLN A 249 -16.61 -0.75 2.29
CA GLN A 249 -17.73 0.17 2.54
C GLN A 249 -17.89 1.24 1.45
N TYR A 250 -16.77 1.78 0.95
CA TYR A 250 -16.74 2.75 -0.16
C TYR A 250 -17.30 2.18 -1.46
N PHE A 251 -16.82 1.01 -1.87
CA PHE A 251 -17.29 0.27 -3.05
C PHE A 251 -18.77 -0.12 -2.92
N GLU A 252 -19.14 -0.60 -1.74
CA GLU A 252 -20.50 -1.02 -1.41
C GLU A 252 -21.50 0.13 -1.49
N ARG A 253 -21.17 1.27 -0.91
CA ARG A 253 -22.02 2.47 -0.96
C ARG A 253 -22.14 3.00 -2.38
N ARG A 254 -21.05 3.05 -3.14
CA ARG A 254 -21.04 3.51 -4.55
C ARG A 254 -22.01 2.71 -5.40
N TYR A 255 -22.03 1.38 -5.23
CA TYR A 255 -22.83 0.48 -6.06
C TYR A 255 -24.10 -0.05 -5.39
N GLN A 256 -24.42 0.41 -4.18
CA GLN A 256 -25.59 0.01 -3.37
C GLN A 256 -25.63 -1.51 -3.16
N LEU A 257 -24.49 -2.09 -2.80
CA LEU A 257 -24.37 -3.50 -2.47
C LEU A 257 -24.81 -3.78 -1.04
N ASN A 258 -25.21 -5.03 -0.77
CA ASN A 258 -25.74 -5.46 0.52
C ASN A 258 -24.70 -6.26 1.32
N GLY A 259 -23.58 -5.62 1.65
CA GLY A 259 -22.66 -6.14 2.67
C GLY A 259 -23.38 -6.17 4.02
N VAL A 260 -23.49 -7.35 4.64
CA VAL A 260 -24.24 -7.55 5.88
C VAL A 260 -23.37 -7.90 7.08
N GLY A 261 -22.07 -7.64 7.00
CA GLY A 261 -21.12 -7.80 8.11
C GLY A 261 -19.72 -8.22 7.65
N SER A 262 -18.77 -8.12 8.57
CA SER A 262 -17.41 -8.64 8.44
C SER A 262 -17.11 -9.74 9.46
N ILE A 263 -16.11 -10.58 9.19
CA ILE A 263 -15.61 -11.57 10.15
C ILE A 263 -14.80 -10.89 11.26
N THR A 264 -13.94 -9.95 10.88
CA THR A 264 -13.13 -9.10 11.76
C THR A 264 -13.21 -7.62 11.33
N LEU A 265 -13.00 -6.67 12.24
CA LEU A 265 -12.77 -5.27 11.88
C LEU A 265 -11.34 -5.02 11.45
N SER A 266 -10.39 -5.58 12.21
CA SER A 266 -8.97 -5.43 11.98
C SER A 266 -8.37 -6.80 11.76
N PRO A 267 -7.75 -7.06 10.60
CA PRO A 267 -7.24 -8.39 10.27
C PRO A 267 -6.19 -8.93 11.25
N GLU A 268 -5.59 -8.05 12.04
CA GLU A 268 -4.55 -8.38 13.04
C GLU A 268 -5.14 -9.11 14.25
N ASN A 269 -6.41 -8.84 14.56
CA ASN A 269 -7.07 -9.34 15.75
C ASN A 269 -8.00 -10.49 15.40
N PRO A 270 -7.82 -11.67 16.03
CA PRO A 270 -8.75 -12.77 15.83
C PRO A 270 -10.13 -12.41 16.38
N PRO A 271 -11.23 -12.76 15.69
CA PRO A 271 -12.56 -12.48 16.16
C PRO A 271 -12.88 -13.25 17.44
N SER A 272 -13.67 -12.64 18.33
CA SER A 272 -14.09 -13.28 19.57
C SER A 272 -14.95 -14.53 19.34
N ALA A 273 -14.96 -15.47 20.28
CA ALA A 273 -15.82 -16.67 20.20
C ALA A 273 -17.31 -16.31 20.09
N LYS A 274 -17.74 -15.23 20.77
CA LYS A 274 -19.09 -14.68 20.67
C LYS A 274 -19.39 -14.23 19.24
N ARG A 275 -18.48 -13.48 18.60
CA ARG A 275 -18.62 -13.04 17.21
C ARG A 275 -18.73 -14.22 16.25
N LEU A 276 -17.89 -15.24 16.41
CA LEU A 276 -17.94 -16.46 15.59
C LEU A 276 -19.28 -17.21 15.74
N HIS A 277 -19.84 -17.24 16.95
CA HIS A 277 -21.15 -17.84 17.19
C HIS A 277 -22.29 -17.05 16.50
N GLU A 278 -22.29 -15.72 16.63
CA GLU A 278 -23.26 -14.83 15.96
C GLU A 278 -23.20 -14.97 14.44
N LEU A 279 -22.00 -14.98 13.86
CA LEU A 279 -21.78 -15.19 12.43
C LEU A 279 -22.33 -16.54 11.99
N ARG A 280 -22.01 -17.64 12.71
CA ARG A 280 -22.53 -18.98 12.38
C ARG A 280 -24.05 -19.05 12.37
N THR A 281 -24.70 -18.49 13.39
CA THR A 281 -26.17 -18.45 13.45
C THR A 281 -26.75 -17.77 12.21
N ARG A 282 -26.18 -16.64 11.78
CA ARG A 282 -26.63 -15.92 10.58
C ARG A 282 -26.42 -16.74 9.31
N LEU A 283 -25.27 -17.38 9.15
CA LEU A 283 -24.98 -18.25 8.00
C LEU A 283 -25.95 -19.44 7.91
N GLN A 284 -26.38 -20.00 9.04
CA GLN A 284 -27.33 -21.11 9.11
C GLN A 284 -28.77 -20.69 8.79
N THR A 285 -29.17 -19.46 9.11
CA THR A 285 -30.53 -18.94 8.84
C THR A 285 -30.80 -18.63 7.36
N GLY A 286 -29.82 -18.83 6.46
CA GLY A 286 -29.97 -18.61 5.02
C GLY A 286 -30.01 -17.13 4.60
N GLN A 287 -29.63 -16.21 5.49
CA GLN A 287 -29.65 -14.77 5.26
C GLN A 287 -28.41 -14.25 4.53
N VAL A 288 -27.49 -15.12 4.10
CA VAL A 288 -26.22 -14.76 3.49
C VAL A 288 -25.97 -15.71 2.31
N ARG A 289 -25.64 -15.15 1.15
CA ARG A 289 -25.34 -15.94 -0.06
C ARG A 289 -23.87 -16.34 -0.14
N CYS A 290 -22.98 -15.40 0.15
CA CYS A 290 -21.54 -15.60 0.07
C CYS A 290 -20.81 -15.07 1.30
N VAL A 291 -19.69 -15.72 1.61
CA VAL A 291 -18.65 -15.22 2.51
C VAL A 291 -17.38 -15.04 1.68
N PHE A 292 -16.76 -13.88 1.78
CA PHE A 292 -15.52 -13.58 1.05
C PHE A 292 -14.33 -13.60 2.00
N SER A 293 -13.31 -14.38 1.67
CA SER A 293 -11.97 -14.30 2.26
C SER A 293 -11.09 -13.31 1.49
N GLU A 294 -9.83 -13.16 1.89
CA GLU A 294 -8.85 -12.32 1.19
C GLU A 294 -7.52 -13.05 1.05
N PRO A 295 -6.69 -12.70 0.06
CA PRO A 295 -5.41 -13.39 -0.18
C PRO A 295 -4.48 -13.44 1.03
N GLN A 296 -4.52 -12.41 1.87
CA GLN A 296 -3.62 -12.20 3.01
C GLN A 296 -4.03 -13.02 4.25
N PHE A 297 -5.25 -13.55 4.28
CA PHE A 297 -5.84 -14.12 5.50
C PHE A 297 -6.27 -15.58 5.36
N GLU A 298 -6.13 -16.33 6.46
CA GLU A 298 -6.25 -17.79 6.51
C GLU A 298 -7.66 -18.30 6.09
N PRO A 299 -7.78 -19.07 4.99
CA PRO A 299 -9.06 -19.63 4.54
C PRO A 299 -9.70 -20.58 5.56
N LYS A 300 -8.92 -21.13 6.51
CA LYS A 300 -9.39 -22.10 7.50
C LYS A 300 -10.51 -21.56 8.38
N LEU A 301 -10.46 -20.28 8.75
CA LEU A 301 -11.51 -19.66 9.57
C LEU A 301 -12.82 -19.59 8.80
N VAL A 302 -12.77 -19.12 7.54
CA VAL A 302 -13.92 -19.06 6.64
C VAL A 302 -14.50 -20.46 6.41
N ASN A 303 -13.66 -21.45 6.10
CA ASN A 303 -14.07 -22.84 5.93
C ASN A 303 -14.80 -23.39 7.16
N THR A 304 -14.32 -23.02 8.35
CA THR A 304 -14.93 -23.43 9.63
C THR A 304 -16.30 -22.80 9.81
N LEU A 305 -16.46 -21.51 9.46
CA LEU A 305 -17.73 -20.79 9.58
C LEU A 305 -18.81 -21.33 8.62
N ILE A 306 -18.45 -21.61 7.37
CA ILE A 306 -19.43 -22.02 6.34
C ILE A 306 -19.75 -23.53 6.36
N LYS A 307 -18.95 -24.34 7.09
CA LYS A 307 -19.15 -25.80 7.17
C LYS A 307 -20.57 -26.14 7.64
N GLY A 308 -21.28 -26.95 6.84
CA GLY A 308 -22.66 -27.36 7.13
C GLY A 308 -23.72 -26.33 6.74
N THR A 309 -23.35 -25.30 5.97
CA THR A 309 -24.26 -24.32 5.39
C THR A 309 -24.22 -24.40 3.85
N ASN A 310 -25.19 -23.78 3.17
CA ASN A 310 -25.20 -23.63 1.71
C ASN A 310 -24.50 -22.35 1.24
N VAL A 311 -23.79 -21.67 2.14
CA VAL A 311 -23.10 -20.41 1.85
C VAL A 311 -21.88 -20.68 0.98
N LYS A 312 -21.71 -19.86 -0.06
CA LYS A 312 -20.59 -19.97 -0.99
C LYS A 312 -19.40 -19.15 -0.51
N GLN A 313 -18.22 -19.50 -0.99
CA GLN A 313 -17.00 -18.78 -0.70
C GLN A 313 -16.45 -18.12 -1.95
N GLY A 314 -15.98 -16.88 -1.81
CA GLY A 314 -15.17 -16.17 -2.80
C GLY A 314 -13.95 -15.52 -2.16
N VAL A 315 -13.13 -14.83 -2.97
CA VAL A 315 -11.96 -14.08 -2.50
C VAL A 315 -12.03 -12.65 -3.02
N LEU A 316 -12.02 -11.66 -2.14
CA LEU A 316 -11.90 -10.26 -2.49
C LEU A 316 -10.50 -9.77 -2.10
N ASP A 317 -9.90 -8.92 -2.93
CA ASP A 317 -8.54 -8.41 -2.74
C ASP A 317 -8.59 -6.87 -2.80
N PRO A 318 -8.72 -6.18 -1.64
CA PRO A 318 -8.92 -4.73 -1.62
C PRO A 318 -7.63 -3.96 -1.96
N GLU A 319 -6.47 -4.63 -1.88
CA GLU A 319 -5.14 -4.05 -2.09
C GLU A 319 -4.52 -4.44 -3.44
N GLY A 320 -5.11 -5.42 -4.15
CA GLY A 320 -4.48 -6.02 -5.31
C GLY A 320 -3.17 -6.73 -4.94
N ALA A 321 -3.11 -7.39 -3.78
CA ALA A 321 -1.93 -8.14 -3.33
C ALA A 321 -1.46 -9.16 -4.36
N SER A 322 -2.41 -9.82 -5.03
CA SER A 322 -2.15 -10.80 -6.09
C SER A 322 -1.76 -10.18 -7.44
N LEU A 323 -1.89 -8.85 -7.58
CA LEU A 323 -1.67 -8.13 -8.84
C LEU A 323 -0.24 -7.57 -8.91
N ALA A 324 0.29 -7.55 -10.14
CA ALA A 324 1.55 -6.87 -10.45
C ALA A 324 1.37 -5.35 -10.37
N ALA A 325 2.30 -4.67 -9.71
CA ALA A 325 2.28 -3.22 -9.55
C ALA A 325 2.61 -2.50 -10.88
N ASN A 326 1.58 -2.26 -11.69
CA ASN A 326 1.65 -1.60 -12.99
C ASN A 326 0.50 -0.59 -13.18
N GLU A 327 0.51 0.12 -14.31
CA GLU A 327 -0.46 1.16 -14.65
C GLU A 327 -1.92 0.69 -14.71
N ASN A 328 -2.17 -0.60 -14.97
CA ASN A 328 -3.51 -1.15 -15.09
C ASN A 328 -4.07 -1.67 -13.76
N LEU A 329 -3.24 -1.79 -12.72
CA LEU A 329 -3.61 -2.46 -11.47
C LEU A 329 -4.88 -1.89 -10.86
N TYR A 330 -5.04 -0.57 -10.81
CA TYR A 330 -6.22 0.06 -10.19
C TYR A 330 -7.53 -0.37 -10.88
N PHE A 331 -7.56 -0.40 -12.21
CA PHE A 331 -8.73 -0.84 -12.97
C PHE A 331 -9.01 -2.33 -12.76
N VAL A 332 -7.97 -3.15 -12.88
CA VAL A 332 -8.07 -4.61 -12.71
C VAL A 332 -8.54 -4.96 -11.30
N LEU A 333 -8.09 -4.23 -10.28
CA LEU A 333 -8.52 -4.42 -8.90
C LEU A 333 -10.04 -4.26 -8.78
N LEU A 334 -10.60 -3.13 -9.22
CA LEU A 334 -12.03 -2.85 -9.08
C LEU A 334 -12.89 -3.77 -9.97
N GLU A 335 -12.41 -4.09 -11.18
CA GLU A 335 -13.06 -5.05 -12.06
C GLU A 335 -13.07 -6.46 -11.44
N ASN A 336 -11.98 -6.89 -10.80
CA ASN A 336 -11.91 -8.17 -10.09
C ASN A 336 -12.86 -8.22 -8.89
N LEU A 337 -12.98 -7.14 -8.11
CA LEU A 337 -13.96 -7.07 -7.03
C LEU A 337 -15.38 -7.27 -7.57
N ALA A 338 -15.75 -6.56 -8.63
CA ALA A 338 -17.08 -6.67 -9.23
C ALA A 338 -17.34 -8.06 -9.83
N ASN A 339 -16.37 -8.61 -10.55
CA ASN A 339 -16.46 -9.94 -11.14
C ASN A 339 -16.66 -11.02 -10.08
N THR A 340 -15.85 -11.00 -9.01
CA THR A 340 -15.94 -12.00 -7.94
C THR A 340 -17.25 -11.89 -7.16
N LEU A 341 -17.69 -10.66 -6.85
CA LEU A 341 -19.00 -10.43 -6.23
C LEU A 341 -20.13 -10.99 -7.09
N GLN A 342 -20.16 -10.63 -8.38
CA GLN A 342 -21.20 -11.07 -9.30
C GLN A 342 -21.21 -12.59 -9.48
N GLN A 343 -20.05 -13.21 -9.69
CA GLN A 343 -19.93 -14.66 -9.87
C GLN A 343 -20.43 -15.42 -8.64
N CYS A 344 -20.01 -15.01 -7.43
CA CYS A 344 -20.44 -15.70 -6.22
C CYS A 344 -21.94 -15.48 -5.97
N LEU A 345 -22.42 -14.24 -6.06
CA LEU A 345 -23.78 -13.87 -5.66
C LEU A 345 -24.87 -14.31 -6.64
N LEU A 346 -24.55 -14.46 -7.93
CA LEU A 346 -25.48 -14.99 -8.94
C LEU A 346 -25.46 -16.50 -9.09
N SER A 347 -24.39 -17.17 -8.63
CA SER A 347 -24.32 -18.62 -8.75
C SER A 347 -25.50 -19.27 -8.01
N GLN A 348 -26.19 -20.19 -8.69
CA GLN A 348 -27.33 -20.94 -8.14
C GLN A 348 -26.87 -22.00 -7.15
#